data_AF-A0A6J4YR38-F1
#
_entry.id   AF-A0A6J4YR38-F1
#
_cell.length_a   1.000
_cell.length_b   1.000
_cell.length_c   1.000
_cell.angle_alpha   90.00
_cell.angle_beta   90.00
_cell.angle_gamma   90.00
#
_symmetry.space_group_name_H-M   'P 1'
#
loop_
_entity.id
_entity.type
_entity.pdbx_description
1 polymer ?
#
loop_
_entity_poly.entity_id
_entity_poly.type
_entity_poly.pdbx_seq_one_letter_code
_entity_poly.pdbx_strand_id
1 'polypeptide(L)'
;MTENEPAIQKILQRFDHLDKALIDASSIIYMDRIDVLEILAASIRLFSIQEILSETGPVAKGIKPLGYHKSSSSNDQQLISCALDSGLALISEDKKILMAMKRAGRPFFNTLMMLNCLLYRGQIQNQQYIQYHQSLTKIARYSSQIWKYGAAMHAQINELI
;
A
#
# COMPACT_ATOMS: atom_id res chain seq x y z
N MET A 1 27.57 0.24 -4.83
CA MET A 1 26.27 0.27 -5.52
C MET A 1 25.74 -1.15 -5.63
N THR A 2 24.79 -1.51 -4.78
CA THR A 2 24.14 -2.83 -4.84
C THR A 2 23.15 -2.84 -6.01
N GLU A 3 22.88 -4.00 -6.62
CA GLU A 3 22.03 -4.14 -7.82
C GLU A 3 20.59 -3.57 -7.68
N ASN A 4 20.18 -3.13 -6.49
CA ASN A 4 18.83 -2.66 -6.17
C ASN A 4 18.66 -1.12 -6.10
N GLU A 5 19.75 -0.36 -6.06
CA GLU A 5 19.73 1.10 -5.84
C GLU A 5 18.88 1.88 -6.87
N PRO A 6 18.95 1.59 -8.19
CA PRO A 6 18.10 2.26 -9.19
C PRO A 6 16.61 1.92 -9.04
N ALA A 7 16.28 0.77 -8.43
CA ALA A 7 14.90 0.35 -8.20
C ALA A 7 14.30 1.04 -6.96
N ILE A 8 15.10 1.25 -5.91
CA ILE A 8 14.66 1.93 -4.68
C ILE A 8 14.39 3.41 -4.97
N GLN A 9 15.29 4.10 -5.68
CA GLN A 9 15.11 5.52 -6.03
C GLN A 9 13.81 5.76 -6.82
N LYS A 10 13.47 4.87 -7.75
CA LYS A 10 12.19 4.94 -8.49
C LYS A 10 10.97 4.78 -7.58
N ILE A 11 11.07 4.03 -6.49
CA ILE A 11 9.96 3.92 -5.53
C ILE A 11 9.87 5.16 -4.64
N LEU A 12 11.00 5.71 -4.18
CA LEU A 12 11.00 6.96 -3.40
C LEU A 12 10.36 8.11 -4.19
N GLN A 13 10.70 8.26 -5.47
CA GLN A 13 10.04 9.22 -6.37
C GLN A 13 8.53 8.98 -6.50
N ARG A 14 8.08 7.71 -6.45
CA ARG A 14 6.64 7.42 -6.43
C ARG A 14 6.00 7.80 -5.10
N PHE A 15 6.72 7.69 -3.98
CA PHE A 15 6.24 8.16 -2.69
C PHE A 15 6.08 9.67 -2.68
N ASP A 16 6.96 10.45 -3.30
CA ASP A 16 6.82 11.90 -3.39
C ASP A 16 5.50 12.32 -4.06
N HIS A 17 5.06 11.56 -5.06
CA HIS A 17 3.85 11.87 -5.85
C HIS A 17 2.59 11.11 -5.41
N LEU A 18 2.66 10.32 -4.34
CA LEU A 18 1.54 9.49 -3.89
C LEU A 18 0.57 10.30 -3.01
N ASP A 19 -0.38 11.01 -3.60
CA ASP A 19 -1.39 11.77 -2.82
C ASP A 19 -2.73 11.05 -2.66
N LYS A 20 -2.94 10.02 -3.48
CA LYS A 20 -4.20 9.27 -3.56
C LYS A 20 -3.96 7.84 -4.04
N ALA A 21 -4.67 6.90 -3.45
CA ALA A 21 -4.59 5.49 -3.82
C ALA A 21 -5.94 4.78 -3.62
N LEU A 22 -6.16 3.73 -4.40
CA LEU A 22 -7.15 2.71 -4.09
C LEU A 22 -6.55 1.68 -3.14
N ILE A 23 -7.37 1.12 -2.26
CA ILE A 23 -6.98 0.08 -1.30
C ILE A 23 -8.00 -1.06 -1.31
N ASP A 24 -7.51 -2.30 -1.25
CA ASP A 24 -8.35 -3.51 -1.20
C ASP A 24 -8.75 -3.89 0.23
N ALA A 25 -9.67 -4.85 0.37
CA ALA A 25 -10.14 -5.31 1.68
C ALA A 25 -9.00 -5.87 2.55
N SER A 26 -8.11 -6.65 1.92
CA SER A 26 -7.03 -7.34 2.64
C SER A 26 -6.02 -6.38 3.25
N SER A 27 -5.67 -5.30 2.54
CA SER A 27 -4.74 -4.28 3.05
C SER A 27 -5.37 -3.41 4.11
N ILE A 28 -6.67 -3.08 3.98
CA ILE A 28 -7.43 -2.39 5.03
C ILE A 28 -7.29 -3.17 6.34
N ILE A 29 -7.57 -4.47 6.31
CA ILE A 29 -7.48 -5.34 7.49
C ILE A 29 -6.03 -5.43 8.00
N TYR A 30 -5.04 -5.58 7.11
CA TYR A 30 -3.64 -5.69 7.53
C TYR A 30 -3.14 -4.42 8.22
N MET A 31 -3.44 -3.26 7.64
CA MET A 31 -3.01 -1.96 8.16
C MET A 31 -3.72 -1.58 9.45
N ASP A 32 -5.00 -1.93 9.59
CA ASP A 32 -5.75 -1.75 10.83
C ASP A 32 -5.17 -2.61 11.95
N ARG A 33 -4.90 -3.90 11.68
CA ARG A 33 -4.32 -4.83 12.67
C ARG A 33 -2.93 -4.44 13.20
N ILE A 34 -2.23 -3.55 12.50
CA ILE A 34 -0.94 -3.02 12.93
C ILE A 34 -1.01 -1.54 13.31
N ASP A 35 -2.23 -0.99 13.48
CA ASP A 35 -2.49 0.38 13.90
C ASP A 35 -1.85 1.46 13.02
N VAL A 36 -1.78 1.22 11.70
CA VAL A 36 -1.19 2.17 10.74
C VAL A 36 -2.20 2.76 9.75
N LEU A 37 -3.41 2.18 9.66
CA LEU A 37 -4.40 2.61 8.67
C LEU A 37 -4.79 4.08 8.83
N GLU A 38 -5.03 4.54 10.06
CA GLU A 38 -5.41 5.94 10.33
C GLU A 38 -4.28 6.91 9.97
N ILE A 39 -3.02 6.57 10.30
CA ILE A 39 -1.85 7.38 9.95
C ILE A 39 -1.73 7.49 8.43
N LEU A 40 -1.95 6.37 7.72
CA LEU A 40 -1.93 6.37 6.26
C LEU A 40 -3.06 7.21 5.66
N ALA A 41 -4.28 7.06 6.17
CA ALA A 41 -5.45 7.82 5.71
C ALA A 41 -5.32 9.33 5.99
N ALA A 42 -4.54 9.72 7.01
CA ALA A 42 -4.18 11.11 7.27
C ALA A 42 -3.08 11.63 6.34
N SER A 43 -2.17 10.75 5.88
CA SER A 43 -1.06 11.10 4.99
C SER A 43 -1.47 11.17 3.50
N ILE A 44 -2.39 10.30 3.07
CA ILE A 44 -2.87 10.23 1.67
C ILE A 44 -4.38 10.01 1.60
N ARG A 45 -5.00 10.42 0.50
CA ARG A 45 -6.43 10.17 0.28
C ARG A 45 -6.65 8.71 -0.16
N LEU A 46 -7.21 7.91 0.72
CA LEU A 46 -7.56 6.52 0.43
C LEU A 46 -8.97 6.41 -0.17
N PHE A 47 -9.09 5.59 -1.19
CA PHE A 47 -10.34 5.25 -1.85
C PHE A 47 -10.53 3.73 -1.90
N SER A 48 -11.77 3.27 -1.97
CA SER A 48 -12.08 1.88 -2.37
C SER A 48 -13.44 1.82 -3.05
N ILE A 49 -13.79 0.66 -3.61
CA ILE A 49 -15.13 0.42 -4.16
C ILE A 49 -16.12 0.12 -3.03
N GLN A 50 -17.41 0.41 -3.24
CA GLN A 50 -18.43 0.30 -2.21
C GLN A 50 -18.55 -1.12 -1.64
N GLU A 51 -18.39 -2.14 -2.48
CA GLU A 51 -18.46 -3.54 -2.13
C GLU A 51 -17.36 -3.93 -1.12
N ILE A 52 -16.13 -3.43 -1.31
CA ILE A 52 -15.00 -3.67 -0.40
C ILE A 52 -15.18 -2.92 0.92
N LEU A 53 -15.69 -1.69 0.88
CA LEU A 53 -15.98 -0.93 2.11
C LEU A 53 -17.08 -1.62 2.93
N SER A 54 -18.06 -2.21 2.26
CA SER A 54 -19.14 -2.96 2.92
C SER A 54 -18.62 -4.24 3.58
N GLU A 55 -17.61 -4.90 3.00
CA GLU A 55 -16.95 -6.08 3.56
C GLU A 55 -16.07 -5.75 4.78
N THR A 56 -15.36 -4.61 4.73
CA THR A 56 -14.44 -4.19 5.79
C THR A 56 -15.12 -3.45 6.94
N GLY A 57 -16.34 -2.96 6.73
CA GLY A 57 -17.18 -2.40 7.79
C GLY A 57 -16.55 -1.19 8.48
N PRO A 58 -16.62 -1.09 9.83
CA PRO A 58 -16.13 0.08 10.57
C PRO A 58 -14.63 0.37 10.39
N VAL A 59 -13.85 -0.65 10.03
CA VAL A 59 -12.39 -0.54 9.83
C VAL A 59 -12.04 0.43 8.72
N ALA A 60 -12.93 0.63 7.74
CA ALA A 60 -12.69 1.52 6.61
C ALA A 60 -12.80 3.02 6.93
N LYS A 61 -12.73 3.40 8.21
CA LYS A 61 -12.81 4.80 8.63
C LYS A 61 -11.69 5.63 8.00
N GLY A 62 -12.06 6.71 7.31
CA GLY A 62 -11.12 7.55 6.57
C GLY A 62 -10.91 7.16 5.11
N ILE A 63 -11.48 6.03 4.66
CA ILE A 63 -11.44 5.60 3.25
C ILE A 63 -12.73 6.05 2.57
N LYS A 64 -12.60 6.70 1.41
CA LYS A 64 -13.74 7.23 0.67
C LYS A 64 -14.25 6.22 -0.37
N PRO A 65 -15.57 6.03 -0.50
CA PRO A 65 -16.10 5.26 -1.62
C PRO A 65 -15.79 5.99 -2.93
N LEU A 66 -15.28 5.25 -3.91
CA LEU A 66 -15.25 5.69 -5.30
C LEU A 66 -16.40 4.99 -6.03
N GLY A 67 -17.34 5.79 -6.53
CA GLY A 67 -18.48 5.29 -7.29
C GLY A 67 -18.02 4.63 -8.58
N TYR A 68 -17.83 3.32 -8.53
CA TYR A 68 -17.35 2.54 -9.65
C TYR A 68 -18.05 1.19 -9.64
N HIS A 69 -18.72 0.88 -10.74
CA HIS A 69 -19.44 -0.38 -10.87
C HIS A 69 -19.30 -0.88 -12.31
N LYS A 70 -18.77 -2.08 -12.47
CA LYS A 70 -18.79 -2.82 -13.75
C LYS A 70 -19.57 -4.11 -13.53
N SER A 71 -20.79 -4.15 -14.05
CA SER A 71 -21.70 -5.29 -13.95
C SER A 71 -20.99 -6.58 -14.38
N SER A 72 -21.25 -7.69 -13.67
CA SER A 72 -20.73 -9.05 -13.94
C SER A 72 -19.24 -9.32 -13.67
N SER A 73 -18.52 -8.44 -12.97
CA SER A 73 -17.11 -8.66 -12.60
C SER A 73 -16.92 -8.84 -11.09
N SER A 74 -15.92 -9.62 -10.69
CA SER A 74 -15.59 -9.81 -9.26
C SER A 74 -15.09 -8.51 -8.62
N ASN A 75 -15.16 -8.40 -7.29
CA ASN A 75 -14.67 -7.21 -6.57
C ASN A 75 -13.22 -6.86 -6.94
N ASP A 76 -12.33 -7.85 -7.04
CA ASP A 76 -10.93 -7.64 -7.45
C ASP A 76 -10.83 -7.08 -8.88
N GLN A 77 -11.62 -7.60 -9.81
CA GLN A 77 -11.64 -7.11 -11.19
C GLN A 77 -12.20 -5.70 -11.28
N GLN A 78 -13.23 -5.40 -10.48
CA GLN A 78 -13.78 -4.05 -10.36
C GLN A 78 -12.74 -3.09 -9.79
N LEU A 79 -12.04 -3.46 -8.71
CA LEU A 79 -11.01 -2.64 -8.10
C LEU A 79 -9.83 -2.37 -9.04
N ILE A 80 -9.34 -3.40 -9.74
CA ILE A 80 -8.27 -3.24 -10.75
C ILE A 80 -8.76 -2.29 -11.85
N SER A 81 -9.92 -2.55 -12.43
CA SER A 81 -10.44 -1.73 -13.52
C SER A 81 -10.67 -0.28 -13.07
N CYS A 82 -11.15 -0.09 -11.85
CA CYS A 82 -11.29 1.21 -11.20
C CYS A 82 -9.93 1.93 -11.12
N ALA A 83 -8.88 1.24 -10.69
CA ALA A 83 -7.53 1.81 -10.61
C ALA A 83 -6.97 2.18 -11.99
N LEU A 84 -7.21 1.34 -13.00
CA LEU A 84 -6.76 1.60 -14.37
C LEU A 84 -7.47 2.82 -14.99
N ASP A 85 -8.80 2.89 -14.84
CA ASP A 85 -9.64 3.95 -15.42
C ASP A 85 -9.42 5.29 -14.71
N SER A 86 -9.23 5.28 -13.39
CA SER A 86 -8.97 6.49 -12.59
C SER A 86 -7.50 6.92 -12.54
N GLY A 87 -6.59 6.09 -13.05
CA GLY A 87 -5.15 6.32 -13.01
C GLY A 87 -4.55 6.34 -11.60
N LEU A 88 -5.20 5.68 -10.65
CA LEU A 88 -4.77 5.63 -9.25
C LEU A 88 -3.78 4.48 -9.00
N ALA A 89 -2.87 4.71 -8.06
CA ALA A 89 -2.10 3.63 -7.47
C ALA A 89 -3.02 2.67 -6.70
N LEU A 90 -2.63 1.41 -6.57
CA LEU A 90 -3.39 0.41 -5.83
C LEU A 90 -2.56 -0.21 -4.71
N ILE A 91 -3.14 -0.25 -3.52
CA ILE A 91 -2.59 -0.89 -2.32
C ILE A 91 -3.29 -2.23 -2.14
N SER A 92 -2.53 -3.33 -2.14
CA SER A 92 -3.07 -4.69 -1.98
C SER A 92 -2.05 -5.65 -1.37
N GLU A 93 -2.55 -6.67 -0.65
CA GLU A 93 -1.75 -7.84 -0.25
C GLU A 93 -1.92 -9.02 -1.22
N ASP A 94 -2.91 -8.95 -2.12
CA ASP A 94 -3.18 -10.00 -3.09
C ASP A 94 -2.17 -9.93 -4.26
N LYS A 95 -1.35 -10.98 -4.36
CA LYS A 95 -0.32 -11.10 -5.40
C LYS A 95 -0.91 -11.00 -6.82
N LYS A 96 -2.10 -11.55 -7.08
CA LYS A 96 -2.73 -11.49 -8.41
C LYS A 96 -3.10 -10.05 -8.77
N ILE A 97 -3.66 -9.29 -7.81
CA ILE A 97 -3.97 -7.87 -8.00
C ILE A 97 -2.69 -7.06 -8.26
N LEU A 98 -1.67 -7.23 -7.41
CA LEU A 98 -0.38 -6.54 -7.58
C LEU A 98 0.27 -6.87 -8.94
N MET A 99 0.23 -8.13 -9.37
CA MET A 99 0.75 -8.53 -10.67
C MET A 99 -0.09 -8.02 -11.85
N ALA A 100 -1.39 -7.81 -11.69
CA ALA A 100 -2.21 -7.15 -12.69
C ALA A 100 -1.80 -5.68 -12.87
N MET A 101 -1.65 -4.94 -11.76
CA MET A 101 -1.18 -3.54 -11.79
C MET A 101 0.23 -3.42 -12.38
N LYS A 102 1.13 -4.34 -12.00
CA LYS A 102 2.48 -4.42 -12.58
C LYS A 102 2.45 -4.58 -14.10
N ARG A 103 1.65 -5.52 -14.62
CA ARG A 103 1.50 -5.76 -16.07
C ARG A 103 0.92 -4.56 -16.81
N ALA A 104 0.02 -3.83 -16.17
CA ALA A 104 -0.55 -2.59 -16.71
C ALA A 104 0.38 -1.36 -16.57
N GLY A 105 1.60 -1.53 -16.04
CA GLY A 105 2.55 -0.43 -15.83
C GLY A 105 2.06 0.61 -14.81
N ARG A 106 1.12 0.25 -13.93
CA ARG A 106 0.57 1.17 -12.92
C ARG A 106 1.28 1.01 -11.58
N PRO A 107 1.38 2.09 -10.77
CA PRO A 107 1.92 2.00 -9.42
C PRO A 107 1.08 1.09 -8.53
N PHE A 108 1.76 0.28 -7.73
CA PHE A 108 1.13 -0.56 -6.72
C PHE A 108 2.03 -0.66 -5.49
N PHE A 109 1.40 -0.95 -4.35
CA PHE A 109 2.08 -1.02 -3.07
C PHE A 109 1.45 -2.14 -2.21
N ASN A 110 2.24 -2.71 -1.31
CA ASN A 110 1.73 -3.51 -0.20
C ASN A 110 1.94 -2.75 1.12
N THR A 111 1.51 -3.32 2.24
CA THR A 111 1.62 -2.69 3.56
C THR A 111 3.06 -2.37 3.94
N LEU A 112 4.02 -3.25 3.64
CA LEU A 112 5.44 -2.97 3.92
C LEU A 112 5.96 -1.75 3.14
N MET A 113 5.57 -1.59 1.88
CA MET A 113 5.92 -0.41 1.11
C MET A 113 5.27 0.85 1.68
N MET A 114 4.02 0.76 2.15
CA MET A 114 3.34 1.90 2.77
C MET A 114 3.93 2.29 4.13
N LEU A 115 4.44 1.33 4.92
CA LEU A 115 5.22 1.64 6.13
C LEU A 115 6.49 2.43 5.79
N ASN A 116 7.21 2.04 4.74
CA ASN A 116 8.38 2.77 4.26
C ASN A 116 8.00 4.18 3.76
N CYS A 117 6.87 4.31 3.05
CA CYS A 117 6.36 5.61 2.61
C CYS A 117 6.09 6.55 3.80
N LEU A 118 5.45 6.05 4.86
CA LEU A 118 5.17 6.84 6.07
C LEU A 118 6.46 7.28 6.79
N LEU A 119 7.45 6.39 6.89
CA LEU A 119 8.75 6.75 7.46
C LEU A 119 9.45 7.81 6.61
N TYR A 120 9.49 7.60 5.29
CA TYR A 120 10.10 8.52 4.34
C TYR A 120 9.48 9.92 4.39
N ARG A 121 8.16 10.00 4.54
CA ARG A 121 7.42 11.27 4.69
C ARG A 121 7.44 11.85 6.10
N GLY A 122 8.21 11.28 7.02
CA GLY A 122 8.30 11.71 8.41
C GLY A 122 6.99 11.60 9.21
N GLN A 123 6.03 10.79 8.74
CA GLN A 123 4.74 10.59 9.41
C GLN A 123 4.83 9.62 10.59
N ILE A 124 5.85 8.77 10.56
CA ILE A 124 6.24 7.91 11.68
C ILE A 124 7.74 8.03 11.88
N GLN A 125 8.17 7.88 13.13
CA GLN A 125 9.59 7.83 13.48
C GLN A 125 10.15 6.42 13.29
N ASN A 126 11.48 6.31 13.22
CA ASN A 126 12.16 5.02 13.07
C ASN A 126 11.75 4.00 14.16
N GLN A 127 11.56 4.44 15.40
CA GLN A 127 11.12 3.56 16.50
C GLN A 127 9.71 3.00 16.25
N GLN A 128 8.79 3.83 15.76
CA GLN A 128 7.43 3.40 15.39
C GLN A 128 7.47 2.45 14.19
N TYR A 129 8.30 2.75 13.19
CA TYR A 129 8.51 1.84 12.04
C TYR A 129 8.92 0.44 12.51
N ILE A 130 9.89 0.34 13.43
CA ILE A 130 10.34 -0.96 13.96
C ILE A 130 9.18 -1.71 14.63
N GLN A 131 8.36 -1.03 15.42
CA GLN A 131 7.20 -1.63 16.09
C GLN A 131 6.16 -2.13 15.08
N TYR A 132 5.76 -1.29 14.12
CA TYR A 132 4.81 -1.68 13.08
C TYR A 132 5.34 -2.78 12.18
N HIS A 133 6.62 -2.75 11.83
CA HIS A 133 7.28 -3.80 11.06
C HIS A 133 7.26 -5.13 11.83
N GLN A 134 7.54 -5.13 13.14
CA GLN A 134 7.45 -6.34 13.97
C GLN A 134 6.02 -6.87 14.10
N SER A 135 5.01 -6.00 14.12
CA SER A 135 3.61 -6.42 14.08
C SER A 135 3.24 -7.01 12.71
N LEU A 136 3.71 -6.39 11.63
CA LEU A 136 3.46 -6.86 10.27
C LEU A 136 4.08 -8.25 10.02
N THR A 137 5.29 -8.52 10.51
CA THR A 137 5.94 -9.84 10.34
C THR A 137 5.18 -10.98 11.02
N LYS A 138 4.34 -10.69 12.03
CA LYS A 138 3.51 -11.70 12.70
C LYS A 138 2.27 -12.09 11.89
N ILE A 139 1.82 -11.23 10.97
CA ILE A 139 0.56 -11.44 10.23
C ILE A 139 0.79 -11.64 8.73
N ALA A 140 1.81 -11.01 8.15
CA ALA A 140 2.05 -11.03 6.71
C ALA A 140 2.86 -12.24 6.28
N ARG A 141 2.40 -12.90 5.21
CA ARG A 141 3.05 -14.08 4.61
C ARG A 141 3.93 -13.69 3.42
N TYR A 142 4.79 -12.70 3.60
CA TYR A 142 5.71 -12.27 2.55
C TYR A 142 6.87 -13.25 2.37
N SER A 143 7.36 -13.33 1.14
CA SER A 143 8.60 -14.06 0.86
C SER A 143 9.80 -13.34 1.50
N SER A 144 10.88 -14.09 1.74
CA SER A 144 12.14 -13.52 2.23
C SER A 144 12.68 -12.40 1.34
N GLN A 145 12.40 -12.45 0.03
CA GLN A 145 12.81 -11.41 -0.92
C GLN A 145 12.07 -10.09 -0.70
N ILE A 146 10.77 -10.13 -0.38
CA ILE A 146 10.00 -8.91 -0.06
C ILE A 146 10.52 -8.29 1.24
N TRP A 147 10.82 -9.10 2.26
CA TRP A 147 11.40 -8.62 3.51
C TRP A 147 12.78 -7.99 3.31
N LYS A 148 13.66 -8.66 2.54
CA LYS A 148 14.98 -8.10 2.19
C LYS A 148 14.87 -6.78 1.45
N TYR A 149 13.91 -6.68 0.53
CA TYR A 149 13.65 -5.45 -0.21
C TYR A 149 13.19 -4.31 0.73
N GLY A 150 12.24 -4.60 1.64
CA GLY A 150 11.79 -3.61 2.62
C GLY A 150 12.89 -3.17 3.59
N ALA A 151 13.76 -4.09 4.03
CA ALA A 151 14.90 -3.75 4.88
C ALA A 151 15.93 -2.86 4.14
N ALA A 152 16.20 -3.14 2.87
CA ALA A 152 17.07 -2.30 2.05
C ALA A 152 16.48 -0.90 1.84
N MET A 153 15.16 -0.80 1.62
CA MET A 153 14.46 0.47 1.51
C MET A 153 14.52 1.27 2.82
N HIS A 154 14.30 0.62 3.95
CA HIS A 154 14.38 1.24 5.28
C HIS A 154 15.78 1.81 5.56
N ALA A 155 16.83 1.02 5.26
CA ALA A 155 18.21 1.48 5.40
C ALA A 155 18.47 2.73 4.53
N GLN A 156 18.03 2.71 3.27
CA GLN A 156 18.18 3.85 2.37
C GLN A 156 17.43 5.10 2.86
N ILE A 157 16.23 4.95 3.43
CA ILE A 157 15.46 6.07 3.96
C ILE A 157 16.17 6.71 5.16
N ASN A 158 16.74 5.90 6.06
CA ASN A 158 17.50 6.41 7.22
C ASN A 158 18.79 7.16 6.84
N GLU A 159 19.32 6.93 5.65
CA GLU A 159 20.46 7.71 5.13
C GLU A 159 20.04 9.09 4.60
N LEU A 160 18.75 9.30 4.34
CA LEU A 160 18.20 10.52 3.75
C LEU A 160 17.58 11.48 4.78
N ILE A 161 17.22 10.99 5.97
CA ILE A 161 16.55 11.76 7.04
C ILE A 161 17.45 11.95 8.25
#